data_AF-A0A257NJU2-F1
#
_entry.id   AF-A0A257NJU2-F1
#
_cell.length_a   1.000
_cell.length_b   1.000
_cell.length_c   1.000
_cell.angle_alpha   90.00
_cell.angle_beta   90.00
_cell.angle_gamma   90.00
#
_symmetry.space_group_name_H-M   'P 1'
#
loop_
_entity.id
_entity.type
_entity.pdbx_description
1 polymer ?
#
loop_
_entity_poly.entity_id
_entity_poly.type
_entity_poly.pdbx_seq_one_letter_code
_entity_poly.pdbx_strand_id
1 'polypeptide(L)'
;MEPDTVDPRRHDAVLLEHADSAQPLIARLQQAGVLVGVVASSGNRQDLIEAADALGTRAGRSVVIATDAAGVTAAREAGFALVIGVDSTGRGDELRRLGADAVVADPGEVTVRTGDRRMSQLPDALRALDDGLPAGRPAVFFDFDGTLSDIVNDPGSARLVAGAGEALRQLAAQCPVAVLSGRD
;
A
#
# COMPACT_ATOMS: atom_id res chain seq x y z
N MET A 1 -9.34 -4.89 3.85
CA MET A 1 -7.96 -5.03 4.36
C MET A 1 -8.11 -5.08 5.86
N GLU A 2 -7.51 -6.06 6.51
CA GLU A 2 -7.51 -6.08 7.98
C GLU A 2 -6.76 -4.82 8.45
N PRO A 3 -7.27 -4.09 9.47
CA PRO A 3 -6.79 -2.77 9.82
C PRO A 3 -5.35 -2.77 10.38
N ASP A 4 -4.79 -3.94 10.65
CA ASP A 4 -3.44 -4.22 11.16
C ASP A 4 -2.48 -4.76 10.08
N THR A 5 -2.84 -4.68 8.80
CA THR A 5 -2.00 -5.17 7.69
C THR A 5 -1.19 -4.08 7.01
N VAL A 6 0.14 -4.21 7.05
CA VAL A 6 1.06 -3.46 6.19
C VAL A 6 1.07 -4.05 4.78
N ASP A 7 0.44 -3.34 3.85
CA ASP A 7 0.42 -3.65 2.40
C ASP A 7 1.49 -2.85 1.62
N PRO A 8 2.53 -3.48 1.04
CA PRO A 8 3.58 -2.79 0.26
C PRO A 8 3.07 -2.04 -0.98
N ARG A 9 1.84 -2.30 -1.43
CA ARG A 9 1.21 -1.54 -2.53
C ARG A 9 0.73 -0.17 -2.06
N ARG A 10 0.46 -0.03 -0.75
CA ARG A 10 -0.08 1.19 -0.12
C ARG A 10 0.93 1.88 0.80
N HIS A 11 1.87 1.12 1.35
CA HIS A 11 2.82 1.58 2.35
C HIS A 11 4.26 1.35 1.88
N ASP A 12 5.06 2.42 1.91
CA ASP A 12 6.45 2.43 1.48
C ASP A 12 7.42 2.35 2.68
N ALA A 13 6.98 2.78 3.87
CA ALA A 13 7.78 2.71 5.10
C ALA A 13 6.96 2.39 6.35
N VAL A 14 7.64 1.87 7.38
CA VAL A 14 7.13 1.71 8.74
C VAL A 14 8.09 2.39 9.72
N LEU A 15 7.55 3.24 10.59
CA LEU A 15 8.27 3.84 11.72
C LEU A 15 7.90 3.09 13.00
N LEU A 16 8.91 2.61 13.71
CA LEU A 16 8.80 1.86 14.96
C LEU A 16 9.31 2.71 16.12
N GLU A 17 8.52 2.86 17.18
CA GLU A 17 8.99 3.53 18.41
C GLU A 17 9.91 2.65 19.29
N HIS A 18 9.90 1.33 19.06
CA HIS A 18 10.74 0.35 19.73
C HIS A 18 11.18 -0.75 18.75
N ALA A 19 12.49 -1.00 18.65
CA ALA A 19 13.03 -1.97 17.69
C ALA A 19 13.17 -3.40 18.26
N ASP A 20 13.49 -3.54 19.55
CA ASP A 20 13.97 -4.81 20.11
C ASP A 20 12.91 -5.92 20.11
N SER A 21 11.64 -5.60 20.37
CA SER A 21 10.53 -6.57 20.29
C SER A 21 9.99 -6.77 18.87
N ALA A 22 10.42 -5.95 17.90
CA ALA A 22 9.88 -5.94 16.54
C ALA A 22 10.77 -6.68 15.51
N GLN A 23 11.87 -7.32 15.91
CA GLN A 23 12.83 -7.91 14.97
C GLN A 23 12.21 -8.90 13.95
N PRO A 24 11.29 -9.81 14.33
CA PRO A 24 10.61 -10.67 13.35
C PRO A 24 9.74 -9.89 12.35
N LEU A 25 9.09 -8.82 12.81
CA LEU A 25 8.32 -7.92 11.96
C LEU A 25 9.24 -7.17 10.99
N ILE A 26 10.35 -6.62 11.47
CA ILE A 26 11.34 -5.91 10.65
C ILE A 26 11.82 -6.80 9.50
N ALA A 27 12.14 -8.06 9.77
CA ALA A 27 12.56 -9.00 8.73
C ALA A 27 11.47 -9.21 7.66
N ARG A 28 10.19 -9.34 8.07
CA ARG A 28 9.05 -9.47 7.14
C ARG A 28 8.85 -8.21 6.30
N LEU A 29 8.96 -7.02 6.90
CA LEU A 29 8.86 -5.73 6.22
C LEU A 29 9.95 -5.58 5.14
N GLN A 30 11.20 -5.90 5.49
CA GLN A 30 12.32 -5.86 4.56
C GLN A 30 12.15 -6.85 3.39
N GLN A 31 11.68 -8.07 3.67
CA GLN A 31 11.37 -9.06 2.62
C GLN A 31 10.25 -8.57 1.69
N ALA A 32 9.28 -7.84 2.23
CA ALA A 32 8.22 -7.20 1.46
C ALA A 32 8.68 -5.93 0.72
N GLY A 33 9.93 -5.51 0.93
CA GLY A 33 10.52 -4.32 0.31
C GLY A 33 10.03 -3.00 0.89
N VAL A 34 9.51 -3.02 2.12
CA VAL A 34 9.06 -1.85 2.89
C VAL A 34 10.22 -1.33 3.73
N LEU A 35 10.45 -0.01 3.71
CA LEU A 35 11.51 0.63 4.50
C LEU A 35 11.16 0.64 5.98
N VAL A 36 12.17 0.61 6.84
CA VAL A 36 11.98 0.60 8.29
C VAL A 36 12.82 1.71 8.91
N GLY A 37 12.18 2.55 9.72
CA GLY A 37 12.82 3.56 10.55
C GLY A 37 12.50 3.31 12.02
N VAL A 38 13.43 3.68 12.90
CA VAL A 38 13.22 3.65 14.34
C VAL A 38 13.18 5.08 14.83
N VAL A 39 12.17 5.41 15.61
CA VAL A 39 11.96 6.72 16.22
C VAL A 39 11.96 6.57 17.74
N ALA A 40 12.30 7.63 18.46
CA ALA A 40 12.19 7.62 19.91
C ALA A 40 10.71 7.49 20.33
N SER A 41 10.44 6.72 21.39
CA SER A 41 9.11 6.70 22.00
C SER A 41 8.76 8.10 22.50
N SER A 42 7.49 8.49 22.35
CA SER A 42 7.00 9.86 22.61
C SER A 42 7.44 10.91 21.59
N GLY A 43 7.86 10.48 20.40
CA GLY A 43 8.15 11.38 19.27
C GLY A 43 6.97 12.29 18.97
N ASN A 44 7.25 13.59 18.81
CA ASN A 44 6.22 14.54 18.43
C ASN A 44 5.92 14.44 16.93
N ARG A 45 4.89 15.16 16.46
CA ARG A 45 4.48 15.20 15.05
C ARG A 45 5.66 15.46 14.09
N GLN A 46 6.54 16.41 14.44
CA GLN A 46 7.66 16.81 13.60
C GLN A 46 8.70 15.69 13.49
N ASP A 47 9.02 15.02 14.60
CA ASP A 47 10.00 13.93 14.62
C ASP A 47 9.56 12.77 13.71
N LEU A 48 8.27 12.43 13.71
CA LEU A 48 7.71 11.40 12.85
C LEU A 48 7.79 11.77 11.36
N ILE A 49 7.49 13.02 11.03
CA ILE A 49 7.58 13.52 9.65
C ILE A 49 9.03 13.50 9.17
N GLU A 50 9.96 14.01 9.98
CA GLU A 50 11.39 14.00 9.66
C GLU A 50 11.93 12.58 9.49
N ALA A 51 11.47 11.63 10.31
CA ALA A 51 11.84 10.23 10.16
C ALA A 51 11.30 9.61 8.85
N ALA A 52 10.07 9.95 8.45
CA ALA A 52 9.53 9.51 7.17
C ALA A 52 10.28 10.12 5.98
N ASP A 53 10.62 11.41 6.06
CA ASP A 53 11.37 12.15 5.06
C ASP A 53 12.82 11.63 4.93
N ALA A 54 13.45 11.26 6.04
CA ALA A 54 14.78 10.64 6.06
C ALA A 54 14.80 9.27 5.35
N LEU A 55 13.66 8.57 5.32
CA LEU A 55 13.47 7.35 4.52
C LEU A 55 13.04 7.64 3.07
N GLY A 56 12.87 8.92 2.70
CA GLY A 56 12.41 9.32 1.36
C GLY A 56 10.94 9.01 1.10
N THR A 57 10.12 8.97 2.15
CA THR A 57 8.70 8.61 2.07
C THR A 57 7.81 9.71 2.65
N ARG A 58 6.58 9.82 2.16
CA ARG A 58 5.57 10.75 2.70
C ARG A 58 4.74 10.08 3.78
N ALA A 59 4.29 10.82 4.80
CA ALA A 59 3.42 10.30 5.86
C ALA A 59 2.22 9.49 5.32
N GLY A 60 1.52 9.98 4.30
CA GLY A 60 0.40 9.26 3.67
C GLY A 60 0.78 8.00 2.85
N ARG A 61 2.03 7.54 2.91
CA ARG A 61 2.52 6.22 2.45
C ARG A 61 3.27 5.48 3.55
N SER A 62 3.27 5.99 4.77
CA SER A 62 4.04 5.42 5.86
C SER A 62 3.10 4.96 6.96
N VAL A 63 3.54 3.95 7.69
CA VAL A 63 2.86 3.38 8.86
C VAL A 63 3.61 3.80 10.10
N VAL A 64 2.90 4.12 11.18
CA VAL A 64 3.52 4.27 12.50
C VAL A 64 3.02 3.16 13.40
N ILE A 65 3.96 2.49 14.07
CA ILE A 65 3.69 1.52 15.13
C ILE A 65 4.08 2.21 16.45
N ALA A 66 3.06 2.73 17.13
CA ALA A 66 3.19 3.53 18.34
C ALA A 66 2.93 2.68 19.59
N THR A 67 3.67 2.97 20.65
CA THR A 67 3.61 2.27 21.94
C THR A 67 2.90 3.08 23.03
N ASP A 68 2.59 4.34 22.74
CA ASP A 68 1.91 5.24 23.68
C ASP A 68 0.87 6.14 22.99
N ALA A 69 0.08 6.83 23.82
CA ALA A 69 -0.96 7.76 23.40
C ALA A 69 -0.42 8.97 22.62
N ALA A 70 0.81 9.43 22.94
CA ALA A 70 1.41 10.59 22.30
C ALA A 70 1.80 10.25 20.86
N GLY A 71 2.44 9.09 20.64
CA GLY A 71 2.80 8.58 19.32
C GLY A 71 1.59 8.35 18.41
N VAL A 72 0.52 7.74 18.94
CA VAL A 72 -0.73 7.56 18.19
C VAL A 72 -1.31 8.91 17.76
N THR A 73 -1.41 9.86 18.68
CA THR A 73 -1.98 11.19 18.40
C THR A 73 -1.12 11.93 17.38
N ALA A 74 0.20 11.94 17.56
CA ALA A 74 1.14 12.59 16.67
C ALA A 74 1.09 12.00 15.26
N ALA A 75 1.05 10.68 15.13
CA ALA A 75 0.95 10.00 13.84
C ALA A 75 -0.39 10.30 13.14
N ARG A 76 -1.49 10.28 13.89
CA ARG A 76 -2.82 10.59 13.35
C ARG A 76 -2.87 12.03 12.83
N GLU A 77 -2.39 12.99 13.61
CA GLU A 77 -2.34 14.39 13.22
C GLU A 77 -1.42 14.61 12.02
N ALA A 78 -0.27 13.92 11.97
CA ALA A 78 0.68 13.99 10.86
C ALA A 78 0.15 13.40 9.54
N GLY A 79 -0.99 12.69 9.57
CA GLY A 79 -1.63 12.15 8.37
C GLY A 79 -0.92 10.91 7.85
N PHE A 80 -0.41 10.06 8.75
CA PHE A 80 0.13 8.77 8.37
C PHE A 80 -0.95 7.87 7.76
N ALA A 81 -0.56 7.02 6.81
CA ALA A 81 -1.49 6.18 6.06
C ALA A 81 -2.18 5.14 6.96
N LEU A 82 -1.46 4.69 7.99
CA LEU A 82 -1.91 3.71 8.95
C LEU A 82 -1.23 3.94 10.30
N VAL A 83 -2.00 3.95 11.38
CA VAL A 83 -1.50 4.08 12.76
C VAL A 83 -1.89 2.83 13.55
N ILE A 84 -0.88 2.06 13.98
CA ILE A 84 -1.07 0.84 14.77
C ILE A 84 -0.57 1.10 16.18
N GLY A 85 -1.47 0.99 17.17
CA GLY A 85 -1.10 1.03 18.58
C GLY A 85 -0.66 -0.35 19.09
N VAL A 86 0.39 -0.39 19.90
CA VAL A 86 0.81 -1.60 20.62
C VAL A 86 0.38 -1.46 22.08
N ASP A 87 -0.53 -2.32 22.52
CA ASP A 87 -1.06 -2.31 23.88
C ASP A 87 -0.60 -3.52 24.68
N SER A 88 0.50 -3.36 25.42
CA SER A 88 0.98 -4.32 26.42
C SER A 88 0.38 -4.09 27.81
N THR A 89 -0.47 -3.06 27.99
CA THR A 89 -0.90 -2.54 29.30
C THR A 89 -2.41 -2.56 29.54
N GLY A 90 -3.21 -3.00 28.57
CA GLY A 90 -4.67 -3.00 28.64
C GLY A 90 -5.32 -1.64 28.38
N ARG A 91 -4.65 -0.73 27.67
CA ARG A 91 -5.13 0.61 27.29
C ARG A 91 -5.61 0.72 25.82
N GLY A 92 -5.86 -0.40 25.15
CA GLY A 92 -6.14 -0.41 23.72
C GLY A 92 -7.36 0.41 23.29
N ASP A 93 -8.40 0.47 24.13
CA ASP A 93 -9.58 1.30 23.85
C ASP A 93 -9.26 2.80 23.88
N GLU A 94 -8.28 3.22 24.68
CA GLU A 94 -7.79 4.59 24.69
C GLU A 94 -7.05 4.90 23.38
N LEU A 95 -6.13 4.02 22.95
CA LEU A 95 -5.38 4.19 21.71
C LEU A 95 -6.31 4.30 20.48
N ARG A 96 -7.38 3.49 20.43
CA ARG A 96 -8.39 3.59 19.37
C ARG A 96 -9.11 4.93 19.37
N ARG A 97 -9.51 5.43 20.56
CA ARG A 97 -10.16 6.75 20.67
C ARG A 97 -9.26 7.90 20.24
N LEU A 98 -7.94 7.76 20.43
CA LEU A 98 -6.94 8.75 20.03
C LEU A 98 -6.59 8.69 18.53
N GLY A 99 -7.11 7.71 17.80
CA GLY A 99 -6.98 7.64 16.35
C GLY A 99 -6.06 6.54 15.83
N ALA A 100 -5.72 5.54 16.65
CA ALA A 100 -5.14 4.31 16.13
C ALA A 100 -6.17 3.59 15.24
N ASP A 101 -5.78 3.25 14.01
CA ASP A 101 -6.61 2.51 13.06
C ASP A 101 -6.72 1.03 13.47
N ALA A 102 -5.68 0.50 14.12
CA ALA A 102 -5.66 -0.81 14.76
C ALA A 102 -4.90 -0.79 16.08
N VAL A 103 -5.17 -1.79 16.93
CA VAL A 103 -4.40 -2.02 18.16
C VAL A 103 -4.11 -3.50 18.29
N VAL A 104 -2.84 -3.82 18.52
CA VAL A 104 -2.29 -5.18 18.70
C VAL A 104 -1.65 -5.30 20.09
N ALA A 105 -1.54 -6.52 20.62
CA ALA A 105 -0.89 -6.72 21.92
C ALA A 105 0.66 -6.73 21.79
N ASP A 106 1.15 -7.16 20.63
CA ASP A 106 2.57 -7.30 20.33
C ASP A 106 2.86 -6.89 18.86
N PRO A 107 4.00 -6.24 18.56
CA PRO A 107 4.34 -5.89 17.18
C PRO A 107 4.40 -7.08 16.22
N GLY A 108 4.68 -8.29 16.72
CA GLY A 108 4.68 -9.52 15.93
C GLY A 108 3.31 -9.94 15.40
N GLU A 109 2.22 -9.45 15.99
CA GLU A 109 0.85 -9.68 15.51
C GLU A 109 0.53 -8.87 14.24
N VAL A 110 1.31 -7.82 13.95
CA VAL A 110 1.15 -7.02 12.73
C VAL A 110 1.37 -7.91 11.51
N THR A 111 0.38 -7.89 10.61
CA THR A 111 0.46 -8.66 9.37
C THR A 111 1.18 -7.85 8.31
N VAL A 112 2.10 -8.48 7.58
CA VAL A 112 2.74 -7.90 6.40
C VAL A 112 2.33 -8.71 5.20
N ARG A 113 1.73 -8.05 4.20
CA ARG A 113 1.42 -8.68 2.93
C ARG A 113 2.73 -8.96 2.19
N THR A 114 2.97 -10.23 1.88
CA THR A 114 4.16 -10.70 1.14
C THR A 114 3.75 -11.44 -0.12
N GLY A 115 4.72 -11.72 -1.00
CA GLY A 115 4.52 -12.49 -2.22
C GLY A 115 4.26 -11.67 -3.48
N ASP A 116 3.99 -10.36 -3.35
CA ASP A 116 3.98 -9.46 -4.50
C ASP A 116 5.41 -9.20 -5.00
N ARG A 117 5.59 -9.14 -6.32
CA ARG A 117 6.86 -8.74 -6.95
C ARG A 117 6.82 -7.26 -7.29
N ARG A 118 7.98 -6.59 -7.22
CA ARG A 118 8.09 -5.21 -7.74
C ARG A 118 7.83 -5.22 -9.24
N MET A 119 7.20 -4.16 -9.76
CA MET A 119 6.92 -4.02 -11.19
C MET A 119 8.18 -4.20 -12.05
N SER A 120 9.33 -3.68 -11.59
CA SER A 120 10.63 -3.82 -12.25
C SER A 120 11.15 -5.25 -12.35
N GLN A 121 10.57 -6.19 -11.60
CA GLN A 121 10.93 -7.60 -11.62
C GLN A 121 9.99 -8.40 -12.51
N LEU A 122 8.85 -7.86 -12.96
CA LEU A 122 7.87 -8.59 -13.76
C LEU A 122 8.37 -8.73 -15.22
N PRO A 123 8.10 -9.86 -15.89
CA PRO A 123 8.39 -9.99 -17.32
C PRO A 123 7.50 -9.06 -18.14
N ASP A 124 7.98 -8.66 -19.32
CA ASP A 124 7.19 -7.94 -20.30
C ASP A 124 6.01 -8.80 -20.79
N ALA A 125 4.80 -8.23 -20.79
CA ALA A 125 3.58 -8.96 -21.09
C ALA A 125 3.50 -9.39 -22.56
N LEU A 126 4.00 -8.59 -23.50
CA LEU A 126 3.99 -8.94 -24.93
C LEU A 126 4.88 -10.14 -25.18
N ARG A 127 6.09 -10.15 -24.60
CA ARG A 127 6.99 -11.31 -24.68
C ARG A 127 6.40 -12.57 -24.03
N ALA A 128 5.71 -12.43 -22.92
CA ALA A 128 5.06 -13.56 -22.27
C ALA A 128 3.90 -14.15 -23.10
N LEU A 129 3.26 -13.33 -23.93
CA LEU A 129 2.18 -13.77 -24.84
C LEU A 129 2.72 -14.49 -26.08
N ASP A 130 3.97 -14.27 -26.48
CA ASP A 130 4.61 -15.00 -27.58
C ASP A 130 4.68 -16.52 -27.29
N ASP A 131 4.80 -16.88 -26.01
CA ASP A 131 4.76 -18.27 -25.53
C ASP A 131 3.33 -18.86 -25.50
N GLY A 132 2.34 -18.06 -25.88
CA GLY A 132 0.93 -18.40 -25.93
C GLY A 132 0.16 -18.03 -24.66
N LEU A 133 -1.16 -17.90 -24.80
CA LEU A 133 -2.06 -17.72 -23.66
C LEU A 133 -2.22 -19.05 -22.89
N PRO A 134 -2.47 -18.98 -21.57
CA PRO A 134 -2.85 -20.16 -20.78
C PRO A 134 -4.04 -20.89 -21.42
N ALA A 135 -4.08 -22.22 -21.29
CA ALA A 135 -5.13 -23.04 -21.89
C ALA A 135 -6.54 -22.59 -21.47
N GLY A 136 -7.41 -22.31 -22.45
CA GLY A 136 -8.80 -21.90 -22.25
C GLY A 136 -9.19 -20.67 -23.06
N ARG A 137 -10.48 -20.30 -23.02
CA ARG A 137 -10.94 -18.99 -23.53
C ARG A 137 -10.88 -17.99 -22.37
N PRO A 138 -10.01 -16.97 -22.43
CA PRO A 138 -9.90 -16.00 -21.33
C PRO A 138 -11.13 -15.11 -21.28
N ALA A 139 -11.30 -14.40 -20.16
CA ALA A 139 -12.05 -13.15 -20.11
C ALA A 139 -11.04 -12.05 -19.76
N VAL A 140 -11.05 -10.93 -20.49
CA VAL A 140 -10.05 -9.86 -20.34
C VAL A 140 -10.69 -8.64 -19.70
N PHE A 141 -10.03 -8.15 -18.65
CA PHE A 141 -10.49 -7.01 -17.87
C PHE A 141 -9.46 -5.89 -18.01
N PHE A 142 -9.91 -4.69 -18.36
CA PHE A 142 -9.08 -3.51 -18.44
C PHE A 142 -9.52 -2.49 -17.41
N ASP A 143 -8.58 -1.88 -16.72
CA ASP A 143 -8.81 -0.56 -16.14
C ASP A 143 -8.87 0.47 -17.28
N PHE A 144 -9.53 1.61 -17.06
CA PHE A 144 -9.61 2.67 -18.05
C PHE A 144 -8.43 3.64 -17.92
N ASP A 145 -8.36 4.36 -16.80
CA ASP A 145 -7.38 5.43 -16.59
C ASP A 145 -5.98 4.87 -16.35
N GLY A 146 -5.00 5.35 -17.11
CA GLY A 146 -3.63 4.85 -17.06
C GLY A 146 -3.40 3.49 -17.73
N THR A 147 -4.44 2.90 -18.34
CA THR A 147 -4.34 1.63 -19.09
C THR A 147 -4.84 1.78 -20.52
N LEU A 148 -6.13 2.07 -20.72
CA LEU A 148 -6.72 2.32 -22.04
C LEU A 148 -6.72 3.80 -22.43
N SER A 149 -6.56 4.67 -21.44
CA SER A 149 -6.44 6.12 -21.58
C SER A 149 -5.18 6.60 -20.85
N ASP A 150 -4.47 7.58 -21.42
CA ASP A 150 -3.36 8.21 -20.71
C ASP A 150 -3.83 8.92 -19.43
N ILE A 151 -2.97 8.99 -18.42
CA ILE A 151 -3.28 9.70 -17.18
C ILE A 151 -3.33 11.20 -17.47
N VAL A 152 -4.49 11.82 -17.23
CA VAL A 152 -4.75 13.25 -17.45
C VAL A 152 -5.18 13.94 -16.15
N ASN A 153 -4.83 15.23 -16.01
CA ASN A 153 -5.21 16.04 -14.84
C ASN A 153 -6.69 16.44 -14.84
N ASP A 154 -7.26 16.69 -16.02
CA ASP A 154 -8.70 16.95 -16.18
C ASP A 154 -9.40 15.62 -16.51
N PRO A 155 -10.21 15.06 -15.60
CA PRO A 155 -10.93 13.83 -15.88
C PRO A 155 -11.80 13.93 -17.15
N GLY A 156 -12.40 15.07 -17.46
CA GLY A 156 -13.27 15.25 -18.63
C GLY A 156 -12.55 15.10 -19.97
N SER A 157 -11.22 15.26 -19.98
CA SER A 157 -10.40 15.18 -21.18
C SER A 157 -9.87 13.77 -21.47
N ALA A 158 -10.14 12.76 -20.64
CA ALA A 158 -9.66 11.41 -20.85
C ALA A 158 -10.23 10.81 -22.15
N ARG A 159 -9.35 10.21 -22.97
CA ARG A 159 -9.67 9.60 -24.26
C ARG A 159 -8.88 8.32 -24.42
N LEU A 160 -9.44 7.35 -25.16
CA LEU A 160 -8.72 6.14 -25.52
C LEU A 160 -7.41 6.50 -26.24
N VAL A 161 -6.33 5.80 -25.88
CA VAL A 161 -5.07 5.92 -26.62
C VAL A 161 -5.27 5.45 -28.07
N ALA A 162 -4.42 5.96 -28.97
CA ALA A 162 -4.53 5.66 -30.39
C ALA A 162 -4.55 4.14 -30.65
N GLY A 163 -5.53 3.66 -31.41
CA GLY A 163 -5.69 2.24 -31.74
C GLY A 163 -6.41 1.39 -30.70
N ALA A 164 -6.52 1.81 -29.43
CA ALA A 164 -7.14 1.00 -28.38
C ALA A 164 -8.60 0.62 -28.69
N GLY A 165 -9.39 1.55 -29.23
CA GLY A 165 -10.79 1.29 -29.59
C GLY A 165 -10.97 0.26 -30.72
N GLU A 166 -9.98 0.13 -31.63
CA GLU A 166 -9.99 -0.92 -32.64
C GLU A 166 -9.54 -2.26 -32.05
N ALA A 167 -8.45 -2.25 -31.28
CA ALA A 167 -7.94 -3.45 -30.60
C ALA A 167 -8.99 -4.09 -29.68
N LEU A 168 -9.73 -3.29 -28.90
CA LEU A 168 -10.81 -3.78 -28.04
C LEU A 168 -11.95 -4.43 -28.83
N ARG A 169 -12.33 -3.86 -29.99
CA ARG A 169 -13.37 -4.45 -30.86
C ARG A 169 -12.92 -5.79 -31.42
N GLN A 170 -11.66 -5.88 -31.87
CA GLN A 170 -11.09 -7.13 -32.36
C GLN A 170 -11.01 -8.19 -31.26
N LEU A 171 -10.60 -7.80 -30.04
CA LEU A 171 -10.50 -8.69 -28.89
C LEU A 171 -11.88 -9.18 -28.41
N ALA A 172 -12.87 -8.29 -28.34
CA ALA A 172 -14.24 -8.62 -27.92
C ALA A 172 -14.94 -9.62 -28.86
N ALA A 173 -14.51 -9.72 -30.12
CA ALA A 173 -14.99 -10.75 -31.04
C ALA A 173 -14.45 -12.16 -30.70
N GLN A 174 -13.34 -12.25 -29.94
CA GLN A 174 -12.69 -13.52 -29.60
C GLN A 174 -13.05 -14.01 -28.20
N CYS A 175 -13.23 -13.08 -27.25
CA CYS A 175 -13.52 -13.39 -25.86
C CYS A 175 -14.30 -12.27 -25.14
N PRO A 176 -14.90 -12.54 -23.95
CA PRO A 176 -15.50 -11.50 -23.12
C PRO A 176 -14.46 -10.45 -22.71
N VAL A 177 -14.82 -9.18 -22.91
CA VAL A 177 -14.03 -8.02 -22.50
C VAL A 177 -14.86 -7.14 -21.59
N ALA A 178 -14.29 -6.72 -20.47
CA ALA A 178 -14.89 -5.74 -19.57
C ALA A 178 -13.91 -4.59 -19.32
N VAL A 179 -14.41 -3.36 -19.38
CA VAL A 179 -13.67 -2.17 -18.96
C VAL A 179 -14.23 -1.73 -17.62
N LEU A 180 -13.36 -1.61 -16.63
CA LEU A 180 -13.68 -1.07 -15.32
C LEU A 180 -13.23 0.39 -15.28
N SER A 181 -14.09 1.24 -14.76
CA SER A 181 -13.78 2.65 -14.52
C SER A 181 -14.51 3.11 -13.26
N GLY A 182 -13.87 4.02 -12.51
CA GLY A 182 -14.54 4.74 -11.42
C GLY A 182 -15.33 5.96 -11.91
N ARG A 183 -15.46 6.14 -13.22
CA ARG A 183 -16.21 7.22 -13.88
C ARG A 183 -17.65 6.78 -14.13
N ASP A 184 -18.58 7.73 -14.04
CA ASP A 184 -20.00 7.55 -14.37
C ASP A 184 -20.26 7.55 -15.89
#